data_AF-A0A1J9TH49-F1
#
_entry.id   AF-A0A1J9TH49-F1
#
_cell.length_a   1.000
_cell.length_b   1.000
_cell.length_c   1.000
_cell.angle_alpha   90.00
_cell.angle_beta   90.00
_cell.angle_gamma   90.00
#
_symmetry.space_group_name_H-M   'P 1'
#
loop_
_entity.id
_entity.type
_entity.pdbx_description
1 polymer ?
#
loop_
_entity_poly.entity_id
_entity_poly.type
_entity_poly.pdbx_seq_one_letter_code
_entity_poly.pdbx_strand_id
1 'polypeptide(L)'
;MPHVVFRGITTEQLKSISKPLVEELADICECGTDNFTLELPSSTFVFNGEEIEAFPLIEVKWFERGQEIRDRFAKAITTYVMDFGLPEVEVVFTVFTESAYYINGKHCAS
;
A
#
# COMPACT_ATOMS: atom_id res chain seq x y z
N MET A 1 4.49 2.61 10.37
CA MET A 1 3.19 3.19 10.02
C MET A 1 3.06 3.56 8.54
N PRO A 2 3.33 2.65 7.58
CA PRO A 2 2.68 2.73 6.29
C PRO A 2 1.31 2.03 6.36
N HIS A 3 0.26 2.74 5.95
CA HIS A 3 -1.02 2.15 5.61
C HIS A 3 -1.03 1.89 4.11
N VAL A 4 -1.20 0.63 3.70
CA VAL A 4 -1.24 0.23 2.30
C VAL A 4 -2.67 -0.15 1.96
N VAL A 5 -3.30 0.65 1.10
CA VAL A 5 -4.67 0.45 0.66
C VAL A 5 -4.65 -0.10 -0.76
N PHE A 6 -5.19 -1.29 -0.94
CA PHE A 6 -5.28 -1.97 -2.21
C PHE A 6 -6.64 -1.70 -2.84
N ARG A 7 -6.65 -1.55 -4.16
CA ARG A 7 -7.85 -1.47 -5.00
C ARG A 7 -7.61 -2.30 -6.26
N GLY A 8 -8.67 -2.76 -6.92
CA GLY A 8 -8.55 -3.50 -8.19
C GLY A 8 -7.97 -4.92 -8.06
N ILE A 9 -7.91 -5.48 -6.86
CA ILE A 9 -7.56 -6.89 -6.60
C ILE A 9 -8.60 -7.55 -5.70
N THR A 10 -8.60 -8.88 -5.65
CA THR A 10 -9.50 -9.66 -4.79
C THR A 10 -8.94 -9.86 -3.38
N THR A 11 -9.80 -10.27 -2.45
CA THR A 11 -9.38 -10.59 -1.08
C THR A 11 -8.44 -11.79 -1.05
N GLU A 12 -8.68 -12.77 -1.91
CA GLU A 12 -7.88 -13.99 -2.06
C GLU A 12 -6.48 -13.67 -2.59
N GLN A 13 -6.39 -12.76 -3.57
CA GLN A 13 -5.12 -12.23 -4.07
C GLN A 13 -4.36 -11.50 -2.97
N LEU A 14 -4.99 -10.55 -2.26
CA LEU A 14 -4.30 -9.84 -1.18
C LEU A 14 -3.83 -10.80 -0.06
N LYS A 15 -4.65 -11.79 0.31
CA LYS A 15 -4.27 -12.80 1.29
C LYS A 15 -3.03 -13.58 0.87
N SER A 16 -2.93 -13.99 -0.39
CA SER A 16 -1.84 -14.84 -0.87
C SER A 16 -0.47 -14.13 -0.82
N ILE A 17 -0.44 -12.80 -1.01
CA ILE A 17 0.80 -12.01 -0.96
C ILE A 17 1.04 -11.33 0.40
N SER A 18 0.03 -11.22 1.26
CA SER A 18 0.05 -10.37 2.46
C SER A 18 1.27 -10.57 3.37
N LYS A 19 1.61 -11.82 3.68
CA LYS A 19 2.75 -12.15 4.55
C LYS A 19 4.11 -11.85 3.89
N PRO A 20 4.46 -12.44 2.74
CA PRO A 20 5.78 -12.20 2.13
C PRO A 20 5.97 -10.73 1.73
N LEU A 21 4.90 -10.04 1.28
CA LEU A 21 4.96 -8.61 0.99
C LEU A 21 5.32 -7.79 2.24
N VAL A 22 4.65 -8.02 3.37
CA VAL A 22 4.94 -7.26 4.60
C VAL A 22 6.34 -7.55 5.12
N GLU A 23 6.83 -8.78 5.01
CA GLU A 23 8.21 -9.15 5.38
C GLU A 23 9.22 -8.35 4.53
N GLU A 24 9.06 -8.33 3.21
CA GLU A 24 9.96 -7.58 2.31
C GLU A 24 9.87 -6.06 2.51
N LEU A 25 8.66 -5.51 2.70
CA LEU A 25 8.48 -4.08 2.95
C LEU A 25 9.08 -3.65 4.29
N ALA A 26 9.00 -4.51 5.31
CA ALA A 26 9.62 -4.31 6.61
C ALA A 26 11.15 -4.26 6.51
N ASP A 27 11.74 -5.18 5.75
CA ASP A 27 13.18 -5.18 5.44
C ASP A 27 13.61 -3.92 4.68
N ILE A 28 12.83 -3.50 3.67
CA ILE A 28 13.08 -2.25 2.93
C ILE A 28 13.02 -1.02 3.85
N CYS A 29 12.07 -1.00 4.79
CA CYS A 29 11.88 0.12 5.70
C CYS A 29 12.77 0.07 6.94
N GLU A 30 13.52 -1.01 7.16
CA GLU A 30 14.28 -1.28 8.38
C GLU A 30 13.39 -1.13 9.65
N CYS A 31 12.20 -1.74 9.64
CA CYS A 31 11.26 -1.68 10.76
C CYS A 31 10.53 -3.01 10.99
N GLY A 32 9.74 -3.11 12.07
CA GLY A 32 8.96 -4.32 12.37
C GLY A 32 7.73 -4.48 11.48
N THR A 33 7.33 -5.72 11.19
CA THR A 33 6.14 -6.04 10.38
C THR A 33 4.83 -5.55 11.00
N ASP A 34 4.81 -5.35 12.32
CA ASP A 34 3.69 -4.78 13.08
C ASP A 34 3.43 -3.29 12.78
N ASN A 35 4.32 -2.63 12.03
CA ASN A 35 4.15 -1.25 11.60
C ASN A 35 3.20 -1.07 10.41
N PHE A 36 2.79 -2.15 9.76
CA PHE A 36 2.08 -2.15 8.49
C PHE A 36 0.60 -2.50 8.68
N THR A 37 -0.26 -1.84 7.93
CA THR A 37 -1.65 -2.26 7.76
C THR A 37 -1.94 -2.46 6.28
N LEU A 38 -2.56 -3.59 5.93
CA LEU A 38 -3.08 -3.82 4.59
C LEU A 38 -4.61 -3.70 4.63
N GLU A 39 -5.17 -2.86 3.78
CA GLU A 39 -6.61 -2.63 3.66
C GLU A 39 -7.07 -2.88 2.22
N LEU A 40 -8.25 -3.47 2.03
CA LEU A 40 -8.88 -3.67 0.72
C LEU A 40 -10.34 -3.18 0.78
N PRO A 41 -10.59 -1.86 0.58
CA PRO A 41 -11.95 -1.33 0.60
C PRO A 41 -12.78 -1.86 -0.58
N SER A 42 -13.99 -2.34 -0.29
CA SER A 42 -14.94 -2.73 -1.33
C SER A 42 -15.37 -1.50 -2.14
N SER A 43 -15.13 -1.53 -3.45
CA SER A 43 -15.39 -0.41 -4.36
C SER A 43 -15.99 -0.93 -5.67
N THR A 44 -17.02 -0.26 -6.19
CA THR A 44 -17.54 -0.48 -7.56
C THR A 44 -16.92 0.56 -8.48
N PHE A 45 -16.35 0.13 -9.59
CA PHE A 45 -15.76 1.01 -10.59
C PHE A 45 -16.68 1.16 -11.78
N VAL A 46 -16.88 2.40 -12.22
CA VAL A 46 -17.79 2.73 -13.31
C VAL A 46 -17.04 3.58 -14.33
N PHE A 47 -17.13 3.18 -15.60
CA PHE A 47 -16.59 3.94 -16.73
C PHE A 47 -17.54 3.85 -17.92
N ASN A 48 -17.79 4.98 -18.58
CA ASN A 48 -18.77 5.08 -19.69
C ASN A 48 -20.16 4.54 -19.36
N GLY A 49 -20.60 4.67 -18.10
CA GLY A 49 -21.91 4.21 -17.64
C GLY A 49 -22.00 2.72 -17.34
N GLU A 50 -20.91 1.97 -17.51
CA GLU A 50 -20.84 0.53 -17.23
C GLU A 50 -19.98 0.25 -16.01
N GLU A 51 -20.32 -0.81 -15.27
CA GLU A 51 -19.41 -1.37 -14.28
C GLU A 51 -18.21 -2.00 -14.99
N ILE A 52 -17.01 -1.67 -14.54
CA ILE A 52 -15.76 -2.17 -15.09
C ILE A 52 -14.89 -2.79 -14.01
N GLU A 53 -13.99 -3.67 -14.42
CA GLU A 53 -12.85 -4.04 -13.57
C GLU A 53 -11.86 -2.87 -13.54
N ALA A 54 -11.38 -2.52 -12.34
CA ALA A 54 -10.35 -1.51 -12.19
C ALA A 54 -8.96 -2.10 -12.38
N PHE A 55 -8.06 -1.29 -12.93
CA PHE A 55 -6.65 -1.53 -12.74
C PHE A 55 -6.27 -1.33 -11.25
N PRO A 56 -5.31 -2.11 -10.73
CA PRO A 56 -4.82 -1.92 -9.38
C PRO A 56 -4.23 -0.54 -9.14
N LEU A 57 -4.79 0.16 -8.15
CA LEU A 57 -4.22 1.36 -7.57
C LEU A 57 -3.92 1.10 -6.10
N ILE A 58 -2.64 1.16 -5.75
CA ILE A 58 -2.16 0.94 -4.39
C ILE A 58 -1.77 2.27 -3.76
N GLU A 59 -2.51 2.69 -2.73
CA GLU A 59 -2.21 3.92 -2.00
C GLU A 59 -1.36 3.59 -0.77
N VAL A 60 -0.21 4.25 -0.63
CA VAL A 60 0.68 4.12 0.52
C VAL A 60 0.66 5.41 1.31
N LYS A 61 0.12 5.37 2.53
CA LYS A 61 0.08 6.53 3.42
C LYS A 61 1.09 6.34 4.54
N TRP A 62 2.14 7.16 4.61
CA TRP A 62 3.28 6.91 5.48
C TRP A 62 4.01 8.17 5.94
N PHE A 63 4.94 8.04 6.87
CA PHE A 63 5.97 9.06 7.08
C PHE A 63 7.08 8.87 6.04
N GLU A 64 7.54 9.98 5.45
CA GLU A 64 8.57 9.96 4.39
C GLU A 64 9.89 9.35 4.89
N ARG A 65 10.52 8.52 4.05
CA ARG A 65 11.76 7.79 4.34
C ARG A 65 12.87 8.01 3.30
N GLY A 66 12.62 8.87 2.31
CA GLY A 66 13.54 9.17 1.24
C GLY A 66 13.19 8.45 -0.06
N GLN A 67 13.63 9.04 -1.17
CA GLN A 67 13.28 8.58 -2.52
C GLN A 67 13.70 7.13 -2.77
N GLU A 68 14.90 6.73 -2.37
CA GLU A 68 15.40 5.37 -2.61
C GLU A 68 14.53 4.30 -1.94
N ILE A 69 14.17 4.51 -0.66
CA ILE A 69 13.29 3.61 0.07
C ILE A 69 11.91 3.58 -0.57
N ARG A 70 11.39 4.75 -0.98
CA ARG A 70 10.10 4.87 -1.67
C ARG A 70 10.09 4.10 -3.00
N ASP A 71 11.16 4.19 -3.78
CA ASP A 71 11.28 3.50 -5.06
C ASP A 71 11.32 1.98 -4.89
N ARG A 72 12.11 1.50 -3.91
CA ARG A 72 12.16 0.07 -3.56
C ARG A 72 10.81 -0.44 -3.06
N PHE A 73 10.13 0.33 -2.21
CA PHE A 73 8.81 0.02 -1.69
C PHE A 73 7.77 -0.10 -2.80
N ALA A 74 7.72 0.88 -3.71
CA ALA A 74 6.85 0.87 -4.87
C ALA A 74 7.12 -0.35 -5.75
N LYS A 75 8.41 -0.64 -6.02
CA LYS A 75 8.83 -1.76 -6.84
C LYS A 75 8.40 -3.10 -6.25
N ALA A 76 8.55 -3.30 -4.95
CA ALA A 76 8.11 -4.51 -4.26
C ALA A 76 6.60 -4.72 -4.44
N ILE A 77 5.78 -3.72 -4.10
CA ILE A 77 4.31 -3.80 -4.29
C ILE A 77 3.96 -4.14 -5.74
N THR A 78 4.54 -3.44 -6.70
CA THR A 78 4.28 -3.69 -8.12
C THR A 78 4.60 -5.12 -8.50
N THR A 79 5.74 -5.68 -8.07
CA THR A 79 6.11 -7.08 -8.37
C THR A 79 5.04 -8.06 -7.86
N TYR A 80 4.67 -8.01 -6.58
CA TYR A 80 3.68 -8.95 -6.02
C TYR A 80 2.31 -8.85 -6.69
N VAL A 81 1.88 -7.64 -7.06
CA VAL A 81 0.56 -7.45 -7.68
C VAL A 81 0.57 -7.85 -9.15
N MET A 82 1.66 -7.58 -9.88
CA MET A 82 1.80 -7.96 -11.29
C MET A 82 1.85 -9.48 -11.48
N ASP A 83 2.29 -10.26 -10.48
CA ASP A 83 2.30 -11.72 -10.51
C ASP A 83 0.90 -12.34 -10.65
N PHE A 84 -0.16 -11.56 -10.44
CA PHE A 84 -1.54 -11.97 -10.73
C PHE A 84 -1.92 -11.89 -12.22
N GLY A 85 -1.00 -11.49 -13.11
CA GLY A 85 -1.26 -11.36 -14.54
C GLY A 85 -2.04 -10.09 -14.93
N LEU A 86 -1.95 -9.06 -14.09
CA LEU A 86 -2.64 -7.78 -14.30
C LEU A 86 -1.86 -6.92 -15.32
N PRO A 87 -2.54 -6.14 -16.16
CA PRO A 87 -1.90 -5.41 -17.24
C PRO A 87 -1.08 -4.20 -16.76
N GLU A 88 -1.45 -3.65 -15.60
CA GLU A 88 -0.89 -2.43 -15.04
C GLU A 88 -1.10 -2.41 -13.52
N VAL A 89 -0.19 -1.75 -12.79
CA VAL A 89 -0.30 -1.47 -11.35
C VAL A 89 0.24 -0.08 -11.09
N GLU A 90 -0.56 0.76 -10.43
CA GLU A 90 -0.14 2.07 -9.96
C GLU A 90 0.13 2.05 -8.46
N VAL A 91 1.17 2.78 -8.02
CA VAL A 91 1.48 2.99 -6.60
C VAL A 91 1.64 4.48 -6.34
N VAL A 92 0.85 5.02 -5.42
CA VAL A 92 0.87 6.44 -5.05
C VAL A 92 1.15 6.61 -3.57
N PHE A 93 1.99 7.58 -3.22
CA PHE A 93 2.35 7.87 -1.84
C PHE A 93 1.69 9.14 -1.33
N THR A 94 1.07 9.06 -0.16
CA THR A 94 0.64 10.22 0.64
C THR A 94 1.52 10.31 1.87
N VAL A 95 2.23 11.43 2.02
CA VAL A 95 3.12 11.65 3.16
C VAL A 95 2.36 12.31 4.30
N PHE A 96 2.42 11.71 5.49
CA PHE A 96 1.96 12.29 6.73
C PHE A 96 3.01 13.22 7.33
N THR A 97 2.54 14.23 8.04
CA THR A 97 3.38 14.98 8.98
C THR A 97 3.26 14.36 10.36
N GLU A 98 4.39 14.18 11.04
CA GLU A 98 4.41 13.55 12.37
C GLU A 98 3.61 14.35 13.41
N SER A 99 3.50 15.67 13.25
CA SER A 99 2.72 16.55 14.13
C SER A 99 1.20 16.40 13.95
N ALA A 100 0.74 15.86 12.82
CA ALA A 100 -0.67 15.64 12.53
C ALA A 100 -1.10 14.18 12.70
N TYR A 101 -0.17 13.28 13.01
CA TYR A 101 -0.45 11.88 13.25
C TYR A 101 -0.36 11.57 14.74
N TYR A 102 -1.42 11.01 15.31
CA TYR A 102 -1.54 10.79 16.75
C TYR A 102 -1.66 9.30 17.09
N ILE A 103 -0.88 8.84 18.07
CA ILE A 103 -1.04 7.53 18.72
C ILE A 103 -1.50 7.75 20.15
N ASN A 104 -2.62 7.15 20.53
CA ASN A 104 -3.19 7.25 21.88
C ASN A 104 -3.30 8.71 22.38
N GLY A 105 -3.68 9.62 21.48
CA GLY A 105 -3.85 11.05 21.77
C GLY A 105 -2.55 11.86 21.82
N LYS A 106 -1.39 11.29 21.47
CA LYS A 106 -0.10 12.00 21.39
C LYS A 106 0.43 12.03 19.96
N HIS A 107 0.86 13.20 19.49
CA HIS A 107 1.43 13.33 18.15
C HIS A 107 2.76 12.58 18.05
N CYS A 108 3.13 12.16 16.84
CA CYS A 108 4.38 11.44 16.57
C CYS A 108 5.59 12.35 16.42
N ALA A 109 5.41 13.67 16.26
CA ALA A 109 6.53 14.59 16.18
C ALA A 109 7.36 14.55 17.47
N SER A 110 8.68 14.44 17.30
CA SER A 110 9.70 14.49 18.35
C SER A 110 9.84 15.86 19.00
#